data_AF-A0A0T6LRA6-F1
#
_entry.id   AF-A0A0T6LRA6-F1
#
_cell.length_a   1.000
_cell.length_b   1.000
_cell.length_c   1.000
_cell.angle_alpha   90.00
_cell.angle_beta   90.00
_cell.angle_gamma   90.00
#
_symmetry.space_group_name_H-M   'P 1'
#
loop_
_entity.id
_entity.type
_entity.pdbx_description
1 polymer ?
#
loop_
_entity_poly.entity_id
_entity_poly.type
_entity_poly.pdbx_seq_one_letter_code
_entity_poly.pdbx_strand_id
1 'polypeptide(L)'
;MSTPTAPPPRWPVPAAAPSHDPVLFARAMRDMRLTWRARGVLAELATGYTPGQEPTVSELVSLTRDERLAAEGREAFRKAVRELRSLGYLSPEATTPSGVGERLVVDLAPAAAARMIPRRHGRSSFTDGN
;
A
#
# COMPACT_ATOMS: atom_id res chain seq x y z
N MET A 1 -31.76 10.84 33.03
CA MET A 1 -30.59 9.95 32.87
C MET A 1 -29.76 10.50 31.72
N SER A 2 -28.63 11.13 32.03
CA SER A 2 -27.72 11.67 31.00
C SER A 2 -26.61 10.63 30.76
N THR A 3 -26.51 10.12 29.54
CA THR A 3 -25.42 9.23 29.12
C THR A 3 -24.10 10.02 29.10
N PRO A 4 -23.03 9.54 29.74
CA PRO A 4 -21.73 10.19 29.64
C PRO A 4 -21.18 10.00 28.22
N THR A 5 -20.97 11.11 27.52
CA THR A 5 -20.27 11.15 26.23
C THR A 5 -18.87 10.56 26.40
N ALA A 6 -18.60 9.44 25.71
CA ALA A 6 -17.26 8.85 25.70
C ALA A 6 -16.25 9.83 25.05
N PRO A 7 -15.06 10.02 25.64
CA PRO A 7 -14.03 10.85 25.04
C PRO A 7 -13.60 10.27 23.68
N PRO A 8 -13.28 11.12 22.69
CA PRO A 8 -12.86 10.66 21.38
C PRO A 8 -11.60 9.79 21.49
N PRO A 9 -11.46 8.73 20.66
CA PRO A 9 -10.28 7.88 20.65
C PRO A 9 -9.04 8.73 20.35
N ARG A 10 -8.07 8.71 21.26
CA ARG A 10 -6.77 9.36 21.08
C ARG A 10 -5.81 8.35 20.49
N TRP A 11 -5.67 8.36 19.17
CA TRP A 11 -4.61 7.60 18.53
C TRP A 11 -3.26 8.29 18.78
N PRO A 12 -2.19 7.52 19.06
CA PRO A 12 -0.86 8.09 19.12
C PRO A 12 -0.55 8.76 17.78
N VAL A 13 -0.24 10.04 17.83
CA VAL A 13 0.18 10.78 16.64
C VAL A 13 1.61 10.33 16.32
N PRO A 14 1.88 9.83 15.11
CA PRO A 14 3.24 9.47 14.71
C PRO A 14 4.18 10.66 14.91
N ALA A 15 5.33 10.41 15.54
CA ALA A 15 6.32 11.45 15.83
C ALA A 15 6.98 12.01 14.55
N ALA A 16 6.93 11.25 13.46
CA ALA A 16 7.42 11.65 12.14
C ALA A 16 6.26 11.77 11.16
N ALA A 17 6.35 12.74 10.25
CA ALA A 17 5.46 12.81 9.11
C ALA A 17 5.62 11.57 8.23
N PRO A 18 4.54 11.07 7.60
CA PRO A 18 4.65 9.98 6.65
C PRO A 18 5.61 10.38 5.52
N SER A 19 6.46 9.43 5.11
CA SER A 19 7.43 9.57 4.01
C SER A 19 6.77 9.85 2.66
N HIS A 20 5.47 9.58 2.55
CA HIS A 20 4.70 9.74 1.32
C HIS A 20 3.47 10.63 1.52
N ASP A 21 2.98 11.19 0.41
CA ASP A 21 1.71 11.92 0.40
C ASP A 21 0.55 10.99 0.83
N PRO A 22 -0.11 11.26 1.97
CA PRO A 22 -1.16 10.40 2.50
C PRO A 22 -2.38 10.33 1.57
N VAL A 23 -2.64 11.34 0.74
CA VAL A 23 -3.75 11.34 -0.23
C VAL A 23 -3.43 10.38 -1.37
N LEU A 24 -2.21 10.42 -1.92
CA LEU A 24 -1.80 9.50 -2.96
C LEU A 24 -1.72 8.07 -2.43
N PHE A 25 -1.22 7.86 -1.21
CA PHE A 25 -1.22 6.55 -0.57
C PHE A 25 -2.64 6.00 -0.42
N ALA A 26 -3.56 6.80 0.11
CA ALA A 26 -4.95 6.39 0.26
C ALA A 26 -5.64 6.15 -1.10
N ARG A 27 -5.23 6.83 -2.17
CA ARG A 27 -5.70 6.54 -3.54
C ARG A 27 -5.13 5.22 -4.07
N ALA A 28 -3.83 4.96 -3.90
CA ALA A 28 -3.19 3.72 -4.29
C ALA A 28 -3.87 2.51 -3.63
N MET A 29 -4.18 2.61 -2.33
CA MET A 29 -4.89 1.55 -1.59
C MET A 29 -6.33 1.29 -2.09
N ARG A 30 -6.91 2.21 -2.89
CA ARG A 30 -8.23 2.07 -3.52
C ARG A 30 -8.17 1.80 -5.02
N ASP A 31 -6.98 1.65 -5.58
CA ASP A 31 -6.81 1.35 -7.00
C ASP A 31 -7.29 -0.08 -7.29
N MET A 32 -8.36 -0.18 -8.08
CA MET A 32 -8.96 -1.44 -8.50
C MET A 32 -8.10 -2.21 -9.50
N ARG A 33 -7.05 -1.59 -10.05
CA ARG A 33 -6.03 -2.31 -10.83
C ARG A 33 -5.15 -3.18 -9.94
N LEU A 34 -5.04 -2.86 -8.64
CA LEU A 34 -4.19 -3.59 -7.71
C LEU A 34 -4.93 -4.77 -7.08
N THR A 35 -4.28 -5.92 -7.02
CA THR A 35 -4.69 -7.07 -6.23
C THR A 35 -4.53 -6.77 -4.73
N TRP A 36 -5.26 -7.51 -3.90
CA TRP A 36 -5.11 -7.41 -2.44
C TRP A 36 -3.66 -7.64 -1.99
N ARG A 37 -2.96 -8.60 -2.63
CA ARG A 37 -1.56 -8.92 -2.32
C ARG A 37 -0.62 -7.77 -2.69
N ALA A 38 -0.80 -7.16 -3.86
CA ALA A 38 -0.03 -5.98 -4.27
C ALA A 38 -0.23 -4.81 -3.30
N ARG A 39 -1.46 -4.58 -2.82
CA ARG A 39 -1.73 -3.55 -1.80
C ARG A 39 -1.01 -3.83 -0.48
N GLY A 40 -0.98 -5.08 -0.03
CA GLY A 40 -0.26 -5.47 1.18
C GLY A 40 1.25 -5.21 1.09
N VAL A 41 1.86 -5.59 -0.05
CA VAL A 41 3.29 -5.33 -0.31
C VAL A 41 3.56 -3.82 -0.39
N LEU A 42 2.72 -3.07 -1.10
CA LEU A 42 2.86 -1.62 -1.19
C LEU A 42 2.74 -0.94 0.17
N ALA A 43 1.82 -1.37 1.02
CA ALA A 43 1.64 -0.81 2.36
C ALA A 43 2.89 -1.03 3.23
N GLU A 44 3.43 -2.25 3.24
CA GLU A 44 4.65 -2.59 3.97
C GLU A 44 5.85 -1.74 3.52
N LEU A 45 6.05 -1.60 2.20
CA LEU A 45 7.16 -0.81 1.67
C LEU A 45 6.97 0.69 1.89
N ALA A 46 5.73 1.19 1.84
CA ALA A 46 5.39 2.60 2.03
C ALA A 46 5.46 3.06 3.49
N THR A 47 5.43 2.13 4.47
CA THR A 47 5.72 2.49 5.87
C THR A 47 7.12 3.04 6.05
N GLY A 48 8.02 2.74 5.11
CA GLY A 48 9.41 3.13 5.15
C GLY A 48 10.21 2.24 6.10
N TYR A 49 11.51 2.20 5.86
CA TYR A 49 12.49 1.57 6.74
C TYR A 49 13.40 2.66 7.30
N THR A 50 13.98 2.40 8.47
CA THR A 50 15.07 3.24 8.97
C THR A 50 16.17 3.28 7.92
N PRO A 51 16.81 4.44 7.66
CA PRO A 51 17.94 4.52 6.75
C PRO A 51 18.99 3.44 7.05
N GLY A 52 19.33 2.63 6.04
CA GLY A 52 20.26 1.49 6.17
C GLY A 52 19.60 0.16 6.57
N GLN A 53 18.29 0.14 6.82
CA GLN A 53 17.49 -1.07 7.06
C GLN A 53 16.53 -1.38 5.90
N GLU A 54 16.69 -0.73 4.74
CA GLU A 54 15.88 -1.00 3.55
C GLU A 54 16.16 -2.42 3.03
N PRO A 55 15.16 -3.32 3.07
CA PRO A 55 15.36 -4.70 2.68
C PRO A 55 15.46 -4.81 1.15
N THR A 56 16.35 -5.70 0.71
CA THR A 56 16.45 -6.13 -0.68
C THR A 56 15.25 -7.01 -1.07
N VAL A 57 14.99 -7.15 -2.37
CA VAL A 57 13.98 -8.08 -2.88
C VAL A 57 14.19 -9.51 -2.35
N SER A 58 15.45 -9.95 -2.23
CA SER A 58 15.79 -11.28 -1.72
C SER A 58 15.42 -11.46 -0.24
N GLU A 59 15.63 -10.43 0.58
CA GLU A 59 15.28 -10.45 2.00
C GLU A 59 13.77 -10.48 2.20
N LEU A 60 13.02 -9.67 1.43
CA LEU A 60 11.56 -9.67 1.46
C LEU A 60 10.95 -11.02 1.07
N VAL A 61 11.51 -11.68 0.04
CA VAL A 61 11.14 -13.04 -0.39
C VAL A 61 11.49 -14.09 0.68
N SER A 62 12.51 -13.83 1.50
CA SER A 62 13.00 -14.76 2.50
C SER A 62 12.23 -14.73 3.83
N LEU A 63 11.35 -13.74 4.04
CA LEU A 63 10.52 -13.65 5.26
C LEU A 63 9.46 -14.75 5.36
N THR A 64 9.09 -15.39 4.24
CA THR A 64 8.19 -16.54 4.22
C THR A 64 9.02 -17.83 4.35
N ARG A 65 9.33 -18.27 5.58
CA ARG A 65 10.24 -19.40 5.83
C ARG A 65 9.60 -20.76 6.20
N ASP A 66 8.28 -20.87 6.39
CA ASP A 66 7.64 -22.17 6.70
C ASP A 66 7.19 -22.97 5.47
N GLU A 67 7.75 -24.18 5.31
CA GLU A 67 8.27 -24.76 4.06
C GLU A 67 7.30 -25.05 2.90
N ARG A 68 5.97 -25.11 3.10
CA ARG A 68 5.00 -25.33 2.01
C ARG A 68 4.17 -24.10 1.66
N LEU A 69 3.62 -23.44 2.68
CA LEU A 69 2.95 -22.14 2.54
C LEU A 69 3.94 -21.04 2.13
N ALA A 70 5.23 -21.21 2.44
CA ALA A 70 6.32 -20.33 2.01
C ALA A 70 6.50 -20.29 0.50
N ALA A 71 6.40 -21.42 -0.22
CA ALA A 71 6.60 -21.41 -1.67
C ALA A 71 5.49 -20.62 -2.38
N GLU A 72 4.25 -20.82 -1.95
CA GLU A 72 3.11 -20.03 -2.42
C GLU A 72 3.24 -18.56 -2.01
N GLY A 73 3.69 -18.29 -0.78
CA GLY A 73 3.99 -16.94 -0.29
C GLY A 73 5.03 -16.21 -1.15
N ARG A 74 6.13 -16.88 -1.50
CA ARG A 74 7.19 -16.33 -2.37
C ARG A 74 6.69 -16.03 -3.77
N GLU A 75 5.93 -16.95 -4.37
CA GLU A 75 5.36 -16.73 -5.70
C GLU A 75 4.30 -15.63 -5.70
N ALA A 76 3.45 -15.58 -4.67
CA ALA A 76 2.48 -14.50 -4.48
C ALA A 76 3.18 -13.15 -4.32
N PHE A 77 4.27 -13.09 -3.55
CA PHE A 77 5.08 -11.88 -3.39
C PHE A 77 5.72 -11.45 -4.71
N ARG A 78 6.35 -12.37 -5.45
CA ARG A 78 6.94 -12.09 -6.77
C ARG A 78 5.91 -11.56 -7.76
N LYS A 79 4.69 -12.12 -7.77
CA LYS A 79 3.59 -11.64 -8.61
C LYS A 79 3.15 -10.23 -8.20
N ALA A 80 2.99 -9.97 -6.91
CA ALA A 80 2.66 -8.65 -6.37
C ALA A 80 3.70 -7.60 -6.75
N VAL A 81 5.00 -7.89 -6.61
CA VAL A 81 6.08 -6.98 -7.03
C VAL A 81 6.04 -6.72 -8.54
N ARG A 82 5.82 -7.76 -9.36
CA ARG A 82 5.70 -7.60 -10.82
C ARG A 82 4.52 -6.70 -11.20
N GLU A 83 3.39 -6.88 -10.55
CA GLU A 83 2.18 -6.08 -10.74
C GLU A 83 2.39 -4.62 -10.34
N LEU A 84 3.03 -4.38 -9.19
CA LEU A 84 3.34 -3.03 -8.75
C LEU A 84 4.32 -2.33 -9.71
N ARG A 85 5.33 -3.04 -10.21
CA ARG A 85 6.25 -2.51 -11.24
C ARG A 85 5.54 -2.20 -12.56
N SER A 86 4.63 -3.06 -13.02
CA SER A 86 3.92 -2.83 -14.29
C SER A 86 2.99 -1.62 -14.23
N LEU A 87 2.51 -1.27 -13.04
CA LEU A 87 1.68 -0.08 -12.79
C LEU A 87 2.49 1.14 -12.35
N GLY A 88 3.82 1.01 -12.21
CA GLY A 88 4.73 2.10 -11.85
C GLY A 88 4.82 2.41 -10.36
N TYR A 89 4.17 1.62 -9.48
CA TYR A 89 4.20 1.85 -8.03
C TYR A 89 5.54 1.48 -7.37
N LEU A 90 6.35 0.68 -8.06
CA LEU A 90 7.68 0.29 -7.62
C LEU A 90 8.68 0.48 -8.77
N SER A 91 9.83 1.06 -8.43
CA SER A 91 10.97 1.22 -9.32
C SER A 91 12.25 0.70 -8.66
N PRO A 92 13.23 0.21 -9.44
CA PRO A 92 14.53 -0.12 -8.88
C PRO A 92 15.22 1.13 -8.33
N GLU A 93 15.87 0.99 -7.17
CA GLU A 93 16.79 2.00 -6.67
C GLU A 93 18.01 2.06 -7.60
N ALA A 94 18.28 3.24 -8.18
CA ALA A 94 19.30 3.43 -9.21
C ALA A 94 20.73 3.06 -8.77
N THR A 95 21.00 3.05 -7.46
CA THR A 95 22.31 2.74 -6.86
C THR A 95 22.51 1.24 -6.61
N THR A 96 21.49 0.41 -6.84
CA THR A 96 21.56 -1.03 -6.55
C THR A 96 21.69 -1.89 -7.81
N PRO A 97 22.46 -2.98 -7.75
CA PRO A 97 22.53 -3.93 -8.85
C PRO A 97 21.17 -4.62 -9.04
N SER A 98 20.74 -4.75 -10.28
CA SER A 98 19.50 -5.45 -10.63
C SER A 98 19.54 -6.92 -10.19
N GLY A 99 18.41 -7.47 -9.72
CA GLY A 99 18.28 -8.87 -9.32
C GLY A 99 18.23 -9.06 -7.80
N VAL A 100 19.07 -9.94 -7.26
CA VAL A 100 19.00 -10.40 -5.85
C VAL A 100 19.24 -9.25 -4.86
N GLY A 101 20.11 -8.31 -5.20
CA GLY A 101 20.43 -7.13 -4.40
C GLY A 101 19.63 -5.87 -4.77
N GLU A 102 18.63 -5.99 -5.66
CA GLU A 102 17.82 -4.84 -6.09
C GLU A 102 17.02 -4.34 -4.89
N ARG A 103 17.11 -3.04 -4.62
CA ARG A 103 16.19 -2.34 -3.72
C ARG A 103 15.08 -1.72 -4.52
N LEU A 104 13.90 -1.62 -3.90
CA LEU A 104 12.71 -1.09 -4.53
C LEU A 104 12.32 0.22 -3.86
N VAL A 105 12.11 1.25 -4.67
CA VAL A 105 11.62 2.56 -4.26
C VAL A 105 10.14 2.64 -4.59
N VAL A 106 9.35 3.07 -3.61
CA VAL A 106 7.92 3.34 -3.77
C VAL A 106 7.71 4.68 -4.46
N ASP A 107 6.94 4.65 -5.55
CA ASP A 107 6.42 5.85 -6.22
C ASP A 107 4.89 5.82 -6.20
N LEU A 108 4.27 6.84 -5.61
CA LEU A 108 2.81 6.95 -5.54
C LEU A 108 2.21 7.85 -6.62
N ALA A 109 3.01 8.45 -7.50
CA ALA A 109 2.52 9.26 -8.61
C ALA A 109 1.49 8.52 -9.50
N PRO A 110 1.62 7.21 -9.80
CA PRO A 110 0.60 6.48 -10.58
C PRO A 110 -0.79 6.42 -9.92
N ALA A 111 -0.89 6.68 -8.61
CA ALA A 111 -2.16 6.75 -7.88
C ALA A 111 -3.05 7.91 -8.35
N ALA A 112 -2.47 8.92 -9.00
CA ALA A 112 -3.24 10.01 -9.61
C ALA A 112 -4.25 9.49 -10.66
N ALA A 113 -3.89 8.41 -11.35
CA ALA A 113 -4.72 7.73 -12.36
C ALA A 113 -5.37 6.43 -11.84
N ALA A 114 -5.47 6.25 -10.52
CA ALA A 114 -6.05 5.05 -9.91
C ALA A 114 -7.50 4.83 -10.38
N ARG A 115 -7.84 3.57 -10.69
CA ARG A 115 -9.22 3.20 -11.04
C ARG A 115 -10.00 2.97 -9.75
N MET A 116 -10.86 3.92 -9.39
CA MET A 116 -11.70 3.79 -8.20
C MET A 116 -13.03 3.11 -8.54
N ILE A 117 -13.63 2.44 -7.57
CA ILE A 117 -15.03 2.02 -7.68
C ILE A 117 -15.89 3.29 -7.91
N PRO A 118 -16.75 3.32 -8.93
CA PRO A 118 -17.65 4.45 -9.15
C PRO A 118 -18.45 4.75 -7.89
N ARG A 119 -18.48 6.01 -7.46
CA ARG A 119 -19.31 6.40 -6.32
C ARG A 119 -20.78 6.30 -6.73
N ARG A 120 -21.38 5.14 -6.51
CA ARG A 120 -22.80 4.87 -6.78
C ARG A 120 -23.76 5.54 -5.79
N HIS A 121 -23.25 6.37 -4.88
CA HIS A 121 -24.06 7.15 -3.95
C HIS A 121 -24.42 8.48 -4.59
N GLY A 122 -25.30 8.42 -5.59
CA GLY A 122 -26.14 9.55 -5.93
C GLY A 122 -27.07 9.81 -4.73
N ARG A 123 -26.99 11.00 -4.17
CA ARG A 123 -28.02 11.57 -3.30
C ARG A 123 -29.34 11.42 -4.07
N SER A 124 -30.22 10.52 -3.65
CA SER A 124 -31.60 10.53 -4.11
C SER A 124 -32.16 11.86 -3.63
N SER A 125 -32.31 12.83 -4.55
CA SER A 125 -33.17 13.99 -4.32
C SER A 125 -34.57 13.41 -4.14
N PHE A 126 -34.96 13.13 -2.91
CA PHE A 126 -36.36 12.98 -2.56
C PHE A 126 -36.96 14.37 -2.77
N THR A 127 -37.48 14.62 -3.97
CA THR A 127 -38.43 15.69 -4.21
C THR A 127 -39.71 15.26 -3.51
N ASP A 128 -39.96 15.83 -2.33
CA ASP A 128 -41.28 15.78 -1.71
C ASP A 128 -42.27 16.43 -2.70
N GLY A 129 -43.22 15.63 -3.16
CA GLY A 129 -44.30 16.05 -4.05
C GLY A 129 -45.27 16.95 -3.29
N ASN A 130 -45.69 18.00 -4.00
CA ASN A 130 -46.67 19.02 -3.63
C ASN A 130 -48.09 18.46 -3.46
#